data_AF-A0A4D6LVL9-F1
#
_entry.id   AF-A0A4D6LVL9-F1
#
_cell.length_a   1.000
_cell.length_b   1.000
_cell.length_c   1.000
_cell.angle_alpha   90.00
_cell.angle_beta   90.00
_cell.angle_gamma   90.00
#
_symmetry.space_group_name_H-M   'P 1'
#
loop_
_entity.id
_entity.type
_entity.pdbx_description
1 polymer ?
#
loop_
_entity_poly.entity_id
_entity_poly.type
_entity_poly.pdbx_seq_one_letter_code
_entity_poly.pdbx_strand_id
1 'polypeptide(L)'
;MVATSLDSRVSLTMKYAKAAQNLNELENLGCTIVNEVDAHKMAQHPLLQYRKFDCIIYNFPHAGFHGRESDAYQIQLHKNLVRGFLKNAKLMLRNGGEIHITHKTKHPYTLWDIKLLGNEEGLFCVEEVDFNQALYPGYRRFSFSLSLARAFGTAKNMVVTSLDSRGSLMIKYAKASQNLNELENLGCTIVNEVDARTMAQHPLLQHLKFDRVVYNFPHAGFRGRESDYFQIELHRNVVRGFLQNAKRMLTICGEIHTTHKTKHPYNMWNIKLLGSWEDLELVGEVEFKQNLYPVGEGDFSFSLCLARAFGTAINMVATSLDSRASLRKKYGSALKNLKELKDLGCTIVHGVDVHTMLEHPLLEDLYFDRIVFNFPHAGFTYRESDDRQIKLHRDLVRGFLCNAKFMLKKGAEIHITHKTAHPFSKWNIKGLAKRQSLLLVEEDEFYLHLYPGYSNKKGDGRNSDESFPIGECSTFMFMSYFDRPLQNHAIEKTFWYDLPV
;
A
#
# COMPACT_ATOMS: atom_id res chain seq x y z
N MET A 1 15.83 -20.84 9.77
CA MET A 1 15.73 -20.65 8.30
C MET A 1 17.14 -20.75 7.71
N VAL A 2 17.29 -21.26 6.49
CA VAL A 2 18.57 -21.23 5.75
C VAL A 2 18.35 -20.41 4.50
N ALA A 3 19.15 -19.38 4.28
CA ALA A 3 19.14 -18.57 3.07
C ALA A 3 20.39 -18.86 2.25
N THR A 4 20.20 -19.10 0.96
CA THR A 4 21.30 -19.47 0.07
C THR A 4 21.45 -18.50 -1.09
N SER A 5 22.68 -18.40 -1.62
CA SER A 5 22.96 -17.65 -2.84
C SER A 5 24.04 -18.35 -3.66
N LEU A 6 24.00 -18.20 -4.98
CA LEU A 6 25.08 -18.68 -5.84
C LEU A 6 26.34 -17.80 -5.72
N ASP A 7 26.15 -16.49 -5.59
CA ASP A 7 27.24 -15.54 -5.41
C ASP A 7 27.83 -15.61 -3.99
N SER A 8 29.13 -15.35 -3.86
CA SER A 8 29.77 -15.10 -2.57
C SER A 8 29.20 -13.85 -1.90
N ARG A 9 29.33 -13.74 -0.57
CA ARG A 9 28.89 -12.55 0.19
C ARG A 9 29.45 -11.26 -0.40
N VAL A 10 30.74 -11.25 -0.73
CA VAL A 10 31.42 -10.08 -1.32
C VAL A 10 30.81 -9.72 -2.67
N SER A 11 30.64 -10.71 -3.56
CA SER A 11 30.01 -10.52 -4.88
C SER A 11 28.61 -9.93 -4.75
N LEU A 12 27.79 -10.43 -3.82
CA LEU A 12 26.46 -9.89 -3.55
C LEU A 12 26.49 -8.43 -3.13
N THR A 13 27.37 -8.05 -2.19
CA THR A 13 27.48 -6.67 -1.71
C THR A 13 28.00 -5.69 -2.76
N MET A 14 28.77 -6.18 -3.74
CA MET A 14 29.23 -5.37 -4.87
C MET A 14 28.15 -5.23 -5.95
N LYS A 15 27.39 -6.30 -6.23
CA LYS A 15 26.35 -6.31 -7.26
C LYS A 15 25.07 -5.59 -6.83
N TYR A 16 24.73 -5.61 -5.55
CA TYR A 16 23.45 -5.11 -5.04
C TYR A 16 23.63 -4.15 -3.87
N ALA A 17 23.18 -2.90 -4.05
CA ALA A 17 23.38 -1.80 -3.09
C ALA A 17 22.85 -2.09 -1.67
N LYS A 18 21.85 -2.96 -1.51
CA LYS A 18 21.26 -3.33 -0.21
C LYS A 18 21.71 -4.69 0.33
N ALA A 19 22.53 -5.45 -0.41
CA ALA A 19 22.87 -6.81 0.01
C ALA A 19 23.59 -6.87 1.37
N ALA A 20 24.45 -5.90 1.68
CA ALA A 20 25.13 -5.87 2.98
C ALA A 20 24.14 -5.74 4.14
N GLN A 21 23.17 -4.84 4.01
CA GLN A 21 22.12 -4.63 4.99
C GLN A 21 21.24 -5.89 5.14
N ASN A 22 20.78 -6.46 4.02
CA ASN A 22 19.88 -7.61 4.03
C ASN A 22 20.53 -8.87 4.62
N LEU A 23 21.81 -9.11 4.33
CA LEU A 23 22.54 -10.26 4.86
C LEU A 23 22.74 -10.13 6.37
N ASN A 24 23.11 -8.93 6.86
CA ASN A 24 23.23 -8.67 8.29
C ASN A 24 21.89 -8.86 9.02
N GLU A 25 20.79 -8.43 8.41
CA GLU A 25 19.45 -8.59 8.97
C GLU A 25 19.02 -10.06 9.07
N LEU A 26 19.28 -10.85 8.02
CA LEU A 26 19.02 -12.29 8.02
C LEU A 26 19.83 -13.00 9.12
N GLU A 27 21.10 -12.65 9.30
CA GLU A 27 21.93 -13.19 10.39
C GLU A 27 21.39 -12.82 11.77
N ASN A 28 21.00 -11.55 11.95
CA ASN A 28 20.38 -11.08 13.20
C ASN A 28 19.07 -11.81 13.51
N LEU A 29 18.39 -12.34 12.49
CA LEU A 29 17.19 -13.16 12.60
C LEU A 29 17.46 -14.65 12.85
N GLY A 30 18.72 -15.03 13.04
CA GLY A 30 19.12 -16.43 13.21
C GLY A 30 19.01 -17.24 11.91
N CYS A 31 18.93 -16.58 10.76
CA CYS A 31 19.03 -17.26 9.47
C CYS A 31 20.47 -17.73 9.27
N THR A 32 20.65 -19.02 8.98
CA THR A 32 21.94 -19.52 8.52
C THR A 32 22.11 -19.11 7.06
N ILE A 33 23.06 -18.23 6.78
CA ILE A 33 23.39 -17.83 5.40
C ILE A 33 24.45 -18.77 4.86
N VAL A 34 24.20 -19.35 3.69
CA VAL A 34 25.16 -20.19 2.97
C VAL A 34 25.32 -19.67 1.56
N ASN A 35 26.43 -18.98 1.30
CA ASN A 35 26.76 -18.48 -0.03
C ASN A 35 27.41 -19.58 -0.88
N GLU A 36 27.57 -19.33 -2.17
CA GLU A 36 28.20 -20.24 -3.14
C GLU A 36 27.48 -21.60 -3.29
N VAL A 37 26.16 -21.57 -3.14
CA VAL A 37 25.29 -22.75 -3.30
C VAL A 37 24.74 -22.79 -4.73
N ASP A 38 25.25 -23.74 -5.52
CA ASP A 38 24.67 -24.09 -6.82
C ASP A 38 23.41 -24.95 -6.62
N ALA A 39 22.27 -24.50 -7.14
CA ALA A 39 21.00 -25.21 -7.06
C ALA A 39 21.06 -26.62 -7.69
N HIS A 40 21.97 -26.88 -8.64
CA HIS A 40 22.17 -28.20 -9.23
C HIS A 40 22.90 -29.19 -8.31
N LYS A 41 23.52 -28.70 -7.24
CA LYS A 41 24.38 -29.49 -6.34
C LYS A 41 24.11 -29.22 -4.87
N MET A 42 23.05 -28.49 -4.53
CA MET A 42 22.80 -28.06 -3.16
C MET A 42 22.61 -29.22 -2.17
N ALA A 43 22.16 -30.40 -2.62
CA ALA A 43 22.07 -31.60 -1.79
C ALA A 43 23.44 -32.22 -1.47
N GLN A 44 24.49 -31.82 -2.18
CA GLN A 44 25.89 -32.25 -1.97
C GLN A 44 26.71 -31.17 -1.27
N HIS A 45 26.14 -29.98 -1.06
CA HIS A 45 26.88 -28.87 -0.45
C HIS A 45 27.29 -29.24 0.99
N PRO A 46 28.56 -29.07 1.40
CA PRO A 46 29.06 -29.58 2.70
C PRO A 46 28.23 -29.13 3.91
N LEU A 47 27.69 -27.91 3.87
CA LEU A 47 26.87 -27.33 4.94
C LEU A 47 25.38 -27.72 4.86
N LEU A 48 24.91 -28.31 3.76
CA LEU A 48 23.50 -28.61 3.51
C LEU A 48 23.22 -30.11 3.34
N GLN A 49 24.20 -30.92 2.97
CA GLN A 49 24.04 -32.33 2.57
C GLN A 49 23.36 -33.23 3.61
N TYR A 50 23.45 -32.88 4.90
CA TYR A 50 22.79 -33.60 5.98
C TYR A 50 21.53 -32.92 6.51
N ARG A 51 21.15 -31.76 5.94
CA ARG A 51 19.96 -31.02 6.37
C ARG A 51 18.72 -31.50 5.63
N LYS A 52 17.63 -31.64 6.37
CA LYS A 52 16.30 -31.93 5.85
C LYS A 52 15.35 -30.79 6.22
N PHE A 53 14.52 -30.36 5.28
CA PHE A 53 13.63 -29.20 5.39
C PHE A 53 12.17 -29.60 5.25
N ASP A 54 11.30 -28.94 6.01
CA ASP A 54 9.84 -29.06 5.85
C ASP A 54 9.33 -28.24 4.66
N CYS A 55 10.05 -27.18 4.28
CA CYS A 55 9.72 -26.33 3.13
C CYS A 55 11.01 -25.81 2.48
N ILE A 56 11.10 -25.86 1.15
CA ILE A 56 12.20 -25.30 0.36
C ILE A 56 11.61 -24.34 -0.68
N ILE A 57 12.05 -23.09 -0.68
CA ILE A 57 11.47 -22.03 -1.50
C ILE A 57 12.50 -21.53 -2.52
N TYR A 58 12.10 -21.40 -3.79
CA TYR A 58 12.89 -20.73 -4.83
C TYR A 58 12.05 -19.66 -5.54
N ASN A 59 12.32 -18.41 -5.20
CA ASN A 59 11.64 -17.26 -5.78
C ASN A 59 12.32 -16.81 -7.08
N PHE A 60 11.57 -16.81 -8.18
CA PHE A 60 11.96 -16.30 -9.49
C PHE A 60 13.32 -16.84 -10.00
N PRO A 61 13.44 -18.17 -10.19
CA PRO A 61 14.70 -18.79 -10.63
C PRO A 61 15.15 -18.26 -12.00
N HIS A 62 16.45 -17.96 -12.15
CA HIS A 62 17.05 -17.58 -13.43
C HIS A 62 18.48 -18.14 -13.58
N ALA A 63 18.90 -18.44 -14.80
CA ALA A 63 20.23 -18.99 -15.10
C ALA A 63 21.25 -17.91 -15.51
N GLY A 64 20.97 -16.64 -15.22
CA GLY A 64 21.60 -15.50 -15.89
C GLY A 64 21.07 -15.32 -17.32
N PHE A 65 21.56 -14.31 -18.04
CA PHE A 65 21.08 -13.96 -19.38
C PHE A 65 22.23 -14.00 -20.40
N HIS A 66 22.11 -14.87 -21.39
CA HIS A 66 23.03 -15.03 -22.51
C HIS A 66 22.39 -14.62 -23.86
N GLY A 67 21.27 -13.91 -23.80
CA GLY A 67 20.44 -13.53 -24.94
C GLY A 67 19.10 -12.96 -24.46
N ARG A 68 18.09 -12.94 -25.35
CA ARG A 68 16.73 -12.54 -24.94
C ARG A 68 16.09 -13.68 -24.16
N GLU A 69 15.29 -13.31 -23.17
CA GLU A 69 14.59 -14.24 -22.29
C GLU A 69 13.58 -15.14 -23.02
N SER A 70 13.16 -14.75 -24.23
CA SER A 70 12.30 -15.53 -25.11
C SER A 70 13.04 -16.49 -26.03
N ASP A 71 14.38 -16.45 -26.08
CA ASP A 71 15.16 -17.30 -26.98
C ASP A 71 15.12 -18.75 -26.46
N ALA A 72 14.94 -19.73 -27.36
CA ALA A 72 14.77 -21.14 -27.00
C ALA A 72 15.95 -21.69 -26.16
N TYR A 73 17.17 -21.26 -26.48
CA TYR A 73 18.38 -21.60 -25.71
C TYR A 73 18.32 -21.06 -24.27
N GLN A 74 17.93 -19.79 -24.11
CA GLN A 74 17.80 -19.15 -22.80
C GLN A 74 16.70 -19.83 -21.96
N ILE A 75 15.56 -20.13 -22.57
CA ILE A 75 14.48 -20.91 -21.94
C ILE A 75 15.00 -22.28 -21.49
N GLN A 76 15.78 -22.98 -22.32
CA GLN A 76 16.33 -24.28 -21.95
C GLN A 76 17.30 -24.19 -20.77
N LEU A 77 18.14 -23.15 -20.69
CA LEU A 77 19.02 -22.92 -19.52
C LEU A 77 18.21 -22.73 -18.24
N HIS A 78 17.13 -21.95 -18.30
CA HIS A 78 16.22 -21.76 -17.17
C HIS A 78 15.53 -23.06 -16.76
N LYS A 79 15.03 -23.85 -17.72
CA LYS A 79 14.41 -25.16 -17.45
C LYS A 79 15.41 -26.13 -16.82
N ASN A 80 16.66 -26.14 -17.29
CA ASN A 80 17.71 -26.97 -16.72
C ASN A 80 18.01 -26.59 -15.26
N LEU A 81 18.07 -25.28 -14.96
CA LEU A 81 18.23 -24.79 -13.59
C LEU A 81 17.08 -25.23 -12.67
N VAL A 82 15.84 -25.03 -13.10
CA VAL A 82 14.66 -25.41 -12.31
C VAL A 82 14.62 -26.93 -12.09
N ARG A 83 14.89 -27.72 -13.14
CA ARG A 83 14.98 -29.17 -13.04
C ARG A 83 16.08 -29.61 -12.07
N GLY A 84 17.28 -29.03 -12.19
CA GLY A 84 18.40 -29.29 -11.29
C GLY A 84 18.09 -28.96 -9.83
N PHE A 85 17.42 -27.83 -9.61
CA PHE A 85 16.89 -27.46 -8.30
C PHE A 85 15.90 -28.49 -7.76
N LEU A 86 14.85 -28.83 -8.52
CA LEU A 86 13.80 -29.77 -8.10
C LEU A 86 14.39 -31.14 -7.72
N LYS A 87 15.31 -31.64 -8.55
CA LYS A 87 16.05 -32.88 -8.31
C LYS A 87 16.78 -32.88 -6.96
N ASN A 88 17.45 -31.77 -6.62
CA ASN A 88 18.19 -31.65 -5.35
C ASN A 88 17.26 -31.37 -4.17
N ALA A 89 16.27 -30.49 -4.34
CA ALA A 89 15.34 -30.08 -3.31
C ALA A 89 14.58 -31.30 -2.76
N LYS A 90 14.13 -32.18 -3.65
CA LYS A 90 13.49 -33.45 -3.30
C LYS A 90 14.32 -34.30 -2.34
N LEU A 91 15.63 -34.38 -2.56
CA LEU A 91 16.54 -35.13 -1.68
C LEU A 91 16.73 -34.47 -0.31
N MET A 92 16.36 -33.22 -0.17
CA MET A 92 16.52 -32.42 1.04
C MET A 92 15.19 -32.23 1.80
N LEU A 93 14.07 -32.79 1.34
CA LEU A 93 12.80 -32.73 2.05
C LEU A 93 12.73 -33.76 3.19
N ARG A 94 12.03 -33.39 4.26
CA ARG A 94 11.47 -34.33 5.25
C ARG A 94 10.24 -35.02 4.68
N ASN A 95 9.81 -36.11 5.31
CA ASN A 95 8.54 -36.75 4.94
C ASN A 95 7.39 -35.75 5.08
N GLY A 96 6.66 -35.51 3.99
CA GLY A 96 5.59 -34.52 3.93
C GLY A 96 6.05 -33.07 3.70
N GLY A 97 7.33 -32.83 3.42
CA GLY A 97 7.84 -31.50 3.10
C GLY A 97 7.45 -31.02 1.71
N GLU A 98 7.49 -29.70 1.50
CA GLU A 98 7.01 -29.05 0.27
C GLU A 98 8.09 -28.23 -0.44
N ILE A 99 7.96 -28.10 -1.76
CA ILE A 99 8.78 -27.20 -2.58
C ILE A 99 7.90 -26.12 -3.17
N HIS A 100 8.27 -24.86 -2.93
CA HIS A 100 7.54 -23.70 -3.40
C HIS A 100 8.38 -22.97 -4.43
N ILE A 101 7.86 -22.81 -5.66
CA ILE A 101 8.52 -22.06 -6.72
C ILE A 101 7.64 -20.88 -7.11
N THR A 102 8.13 -19.66 -6.91
CA THR A 102 7.46 -18.46 -7.39
C THR A 102 7.94 -18.16 -8.80
N HIS A 103 7.03 -18.08 -9.76
CA HIS A 103 7.36 -17.94 -11.17
C HIS A 103 6.36 -17.06 -11.92
N LYS A 104 6.80 -16.43 -13.02
CA LYS A 104 5.93 -15.59 -13.85
C LYS A 104 5.03 -16.46 -14.74
N THR A 105 3.80 -16.03 -14.94
CA THR A 105 2.76 -16.81 -15.64
C THR A 105 2.43 -16.29 -17.04
N LYS A 106 3.27 -15.41 -17.60
CA LYS A 106 3.11 -14.85 -18.97
C LYS A 106 4.21 -15.35 -19.90
N HIS A 107 3.98 -15.31 -21.21
CA HIS A 107 5.02 -15.62 -22.20
C HIS A 107 6.26 -14.70 -21.99
N PRO A 108 7.51 -15.20 -22.12
CA PRO A 108 7.91 -16.57 -22.51
C PRO A 108 7.95 -17.56 -21.34
N TYR A 109 7.71 -17.12 -20.11
CA TYR A 109 7.80 -17.94 -18.90
C TYR A 109 6.86 -19.14 -18.90
N THR A 110 5.68 -19.01 -19.53
CA THR A 110 4.76 -20.15 -19.72
C THR A 110 5.40 -21.35 -20.42
N LEU A 111 6.47 -21.15 -21.21
CA LEU A 111 7.18 -22.23 -21.93
C LEU A 111 8.07 -23.10 -21.01
N TRP A 112 8.27 -22.68 -19.76
CA TRP A 112 9.11 -23.40 -18.81
C TRP A 112 8.41 -24.64 -18.29
N ASP A 113 7.08 -24.58 -18.18
CA ASP A 113 6.20 -25.66 -17.68
C ASP A 113 6.74 -26.30 -16.39
N ILE A 114 6.72 -25.52 -15.31
CA ILE A 114 7.27 -25.91 -14.01
C ILE A 114 6.61 -27.19 -13.48
N LYS A 115 5.32 -27.41 -13.77
CA LYS A 115 4.60 -28.64 -13.39
C LYS A 115 5.19 -29.84 -14.09
N LEU A 116 5.39 -29.76 -15.41
CA LEU A 116 6.00 -30.82 -16.17
C LEU A 116 7.40 -31.14 -15.64
N LEU A 117 8.23 -30.12 -15.40
CA LEU A 117 9.57 -30.30 -14.82
C LEU A 117 9.53 -30.99 -13.46
N GLY A 118 8.54 -30.66 -12.61
CA GLY A 118 8.32 -31.33 -11.33
C GLY A 118 7.94 -32.80 -11.49
N ASN A 119 6.98 -33.09 -12.36
CA ASN A 119 6.51 -34.45 -12.64
C ASN A 119 7.64 -35.35 -13.16
N GLU A 120 8.51 -34.82 -14.02
CA GLU A 120 9.66 -35.52 -14.56
C GLU A 120 10.69 -35.89 -13.48
N GLU A 121 10.77 -35.12 -12.38
CA GLU A 121 11.61 -35.43 -11.20
C GLU A 121 10.84 -36.24 -10.13
N GLY A 122 9.64 -36.70 -10.44
CA GLY A 122 8.78 -37.48 -9.53
C GLY A 122 8.26 -36.68 -8.34
N LEU A 123 8.00 -35.39 -8.55
CA LEU A 123 7.21 -34.53 -7.67
C LEU A 123 5.83 -34.32 -8.30
N PHE A 124 4.83 -33.92 -7.53
CA PHE A 124 3.53 -33.53 -8.08
C PHE A 124 3.15 -32.15 -7.55
N CYS A 125 2.48 -31.35 -8.38
CA CYS A 125 1.99 -30.04 -7.97
C CYS A 125 0.81 -30.22 -7.01
N VAL A 126 1.01 -29.84 -5.76
CA VAL A 126 -0.02 -29.93 -4.70
C VAL A 126 -1.01 -28.78 -4.82
N GLU A 127 -0.53 -27.58 -5.12
CA GLU A 127 -1.34 -26.36 -5.23
C GLU A 127 -0.67 -25.35 -6.17
N GLU A 128 -1.49 -24.57 -6.88
CA GLU A 128 -1.06 -23.34 -7.53
C GLU A 128 -1.81 -22.17 -6.91
N VAL A 129 -1.04 -21.19 -6.43
CA VAL A 129 -1.59 -19.98 -5.82
C VAL A 129 -1.11 -18.78 -6.62
N ASP A 130 -2.03 -17.88 -6.96
CA ASP A 130 -1.67 -16.62 -7.58
C ASP A 130 -0.77 -15.82 -6.63
N PHE A 131 0.41 -15.43 -7.12
CA PHE A 131 1.28 -14.52 -6.38
C PHE A 131 0.63 -13.15 -6.30
N ASN A 132 -0.02 -12.88 -5.17
CA ASN A 132 -0.58 -11.58 -4.88
C ASN A 132 0.39 -10.79 -4.00
N GLN A 133 1.06 -9.80 -4.59
CA GLN A 133 1.99 -8.92 -3.91
C GLN A 133 1.37 -8.21 -2.68
N ALA A 134 0.05 -8.00 -2.68
CA ALA A 134 -0.66 -7.41 -1.55
C ALA A 134 -0.77 -8.35 -0.33
N LEU A 135 -0.56 -9.66 -0.50
CA LEU A 135 -0.48 -10.67 0.57
C LEU A 135 0.88 -10.69 1.28
N TYR A 136 1.79 -9.78 0.91
CA TYR A 136 3.04 -9.53 1.59
C TYR A 136 3.01 -8.08 2.14
N PRO A 137 2.22 -7.83 3.21
CA PRO A 137 2.04 -6.48 3.73
C PRO A 137 3.38 -5.95 4.19
N GLY A 138 3.74 -4.77 3.66
CA GLY A 138 5.06 -4.16 3.82
C GLY A 138 5.86 -3.93 2.52
N TYR A 139 5.27 -4.35 1.40
CA TYR A 139 5.26 -3.55 0.18
C TYR A 139 4.46 -2.22 0.32
N ARG A 140 3.85 -1.95 1.50
CA ARG A 140 3.65 -0.66 2.24
C ARG A 140 2.55 -0.83 3.31
N ARG A 141 2.82 -0.39 4.57
CA ARG A 141 1.90 0.06 5.66
C ARG A 141 2.29 -0.44 7.06
N PHE A 142 3.15 0.32 7.72
CA PHE A 142 3.40 0.22 9.17
C PHE A 142 3.16 1.60 9.83
N SER A 143 2.07 2.31 9.48
CA SER A 143 1.93 3.76 9.75
C SER A 143 0.84 4.16 10.75
N PHE A 144 -0.14 3.30 11.09
CA PHE A 144 -1.27 3.68 11.95
C PHE A 144 -0.84 3.97 13.40
N SER A 145 -0.20 3.01 14.08
CA SER A 145 0.20 3.16 15.48
C SER A 145 1.17 4.32 15.68
N LEU A 146 2.08 4.53 14.72
CA LEU A 146 3.00 5.66 14.73
C LEU A 146 2.27 7.00 14.56
N SER A 147 1.27 7.06 13.69
CA SER A 147 0.45 8.28 13.52
C SER A 147 -0.31 8.63 14.79
N LEU A 148 -0.87 7.61 15.47
CA LEU A 148 -1.55 7.80 16.75
C LEU A 148 -0.58 8.23 17.86
N ALA A 149 0.60 7.62 17.95
CA ALA A 149 1.65 7.99 18.90
C ALA A 149 2.12 9.45 18.69
N ARG A 150 2.28 9.88 17.44
CA ARG A 150 2.62 11.27 17.10
C ARG A 150 1.54 12.25 17.55
N ALA A 151 0.27 11.90 17.39
CA ALA A 151 -0.85 12.75 17.79
C ALA A 151 -0.88 13.01 19.31
N PHE A 152 -0.44 12.03 20.12
CA PHE A 152 -0.34 12.19 21.58
C PHE A 152 0.90 12.99 22.04
N GLY A 153 1.88 13.22 21.16
CA GLY A 153 3.15 13.88 21.48
C GLY A 153 4.12 13.00 22.28
N THR A 154 3.67 12.41 23.39
CA THR A 154 4.36 11.34 24.12
C THR A 154 3.44 10.14 24.29
N ALA A 155 3.95 8.94 24.01
CA ALA A 155 3.16 7.71 23.94
C ALA A 155 3.62 6.65 24.97
N LYS A 156 4.11 7.10 26.13
CA LYS A 156 4.63 6.22 27.21
C LYS A 156 3.61 5.21 27.74
N ASN A 157 2.33 5.54 27.67
CA ASN A 157 1.22 4.68 28.11
C ASN A 157 0.61 3.88 26.95
N MET A 158 1.25 3.86 25.78
CA MET A 158 0.78 3.14 24.60
C MET A 158 1.56 1.83 24.46
N VAL A 159 0.82 0.73 24.32
CA VAL A 159 1.36 -0.56 23.93
C VAL A 159 1.00 -0.82 22.47
N VAL A 160 2.01 -1.05 21.63
CA VAL A 160 1.86 -1.39 20.22
C VAL A 160 2.16 -2.86 20.03
N THR A 161 1.22 -3.59 19.43
CA THR A 161 1.36 -5.03 19.22
C THR A 161 1.46 -5.39 17.74
N SER A 162 2.10 -6.52 17.44
CA SER A 162 2.07 -7.14 16.12
C SER A 162 1.99 -8.65 16.24
N LEU A 163 1.30 -9.31 15.31
CA LEU A 163 1.33 -10.78 15.20
C LEU A 163 2.71 -11.28 14.74
N ASP A 164 3.39 -10.50 13.91
CA ASP A 164 4.72 -10.81 13.40
C ASP A 164 5.80 -10.55 14.46
N SER A 165 6.88 -11.34 14.42
CA SER A 165 8.10 -11.07 15.18
C SER A 165 8.79 -9.79 14.69
N ARG A 166 9.61 -9.16 15.54
CA ARG A 166 10.28 -7.89 15.21
C ARG A 166 11.04 -7.98 13.89
N GLY A 167 11.82 -9.03 13.67
CA GLY A 167 12.55 -9.14 12.41
C GLY A 167 11.69 -9.64 11.23
N SER A 168 10.58 -10.36 11.48
CA SER A 168 9.59 -10.57 10.41
C SER A 168 9.01 -9.24 9.92
N LEU A 169 8.76 -8.28 10.82
CA LEU A 169 8.36 -6.93 10.43
C LEU A 169 9.44 -6.21 9.60
N MET A 170 10.73 -6.37 9.93
CA MET A 170 11.81 -5.71 9.18
C MET A 170 11.90 -6.24 7.75
N ILE A 171 11.77 -7.56 7.57
CA ILE A 171 11.73 -8.21 6.26
C ILE A 171 10.48 -7.79 5.50
N LYS A 172 9.32 -7.82 6.17
CA LYS A 172 8.03 -7.61 5.53
C LYS A 172 7.85 -6.17 5.11
N TYR A 173 8.14 -5.18 5.98
CA TYR A 173 7.82 -3.78 5.75
C TYR A 173 9.06 -2.89 5.67
N ALA A 174 9.27 -2.27 4.50
CA ALA A 174 10.43 -1.43 4.21
C ALA A 174 10.66 -0.26 5.19
N LYS A 175 9.60 0.27 5.80
CA LYS A 175 9.67 1.34 6.82
C LYS A 175 9.59 0.82 8.26
N ALA A 176 9.53 -0.49 8.50
CA ALA A 176 9.33 -1.01 9.86
C ALA A 176 10.44 -0.56 10.81
N SER A 177 11.70 -0.59 10.38
CA SER A 177 12.82 -0.15 11.23
C SER A 177 12.66 1.30 11.65
N GLN A 178 12.44 2.20 10.69
CA GLN A 178 12.22 3.63 10.96
C GLN A 178 11.01 3.83 11.89
N ASN A 179 9.91 3.14 11.64
CA ASN A 179 8.67 3.34 12.37
C ASN A 179 8.72 2.76 13.79
N LEU A 180 9.35 1.60 14.00
CA LEU A 180 9.57 1.03 15.33
C LEU A 180 10.51 1.93 16.15
N ASN A 181 11.61 2.39 15.56
CA ASN A 181 12.54 3.29 16.24
C ASN A 181 11.83 4.58 16.67
N GLU A 182 10.97 5.14 15.83
CA GLU A 182 10.22 6.34 16.18
C GLU A 182 9.17 6.10 17.26
N LEU A 183 8.47 4.95 17.23
CA LEU A 183 7.56 4.54 18.30
C LEU A 183 8.29 4.42 19.65
N GLU A 184 9.48 3.82 19.66
CA GLU A 184 10.34 3.70 20.85
C GLU A 184 10.78 5.08 21.35
N ASN A 185 11.19 5.98 20.44
CA ASN A 185 11.56 7.36 20.78
C ASN A 185 10.39 8.17 21.36
N LEU A 186 9.15 7.88 20.95
CA LEU A 186 7.93 8.47 21.52
C LEU A 186 7.55 7.82 22.87
N GLY A 187 8.23 6.76 23.28
CA GLY A 187 8.05 6.06 24.55
C GLY A 187 7.11 4.86 24.50
N CYS A 188 6.66 4.42 23.32
CA CYS A 188 5.76 3.27 23.21
C CYS A 188 6.42 1.98 23.70
N THR A 189 5.65 1.12 24.37
CA THR A 189 6.04 -0.27 24.60
C THR A 189 5.65 -1.10 23.37
N ILE A 190 6.59 -1.81 22.76
CA ILE A 190 6.33 -2.67 21.60
C ILE A 190 6.35 -4.13 22.04
N VAL A 191 5.30 -4.88 21.69
CA VAL A 191 5.18 -6.31 21.98
C VAL A 191 4.85 -7.07 20.69
N ASN A 192 5.81 -7.83 20.19
CA ASN A 192 5.66 -8.64 18.99
C ASN A 192 5.07 -10.03 19.32
N GLU A 193 4.67 -10.77 18.29
CA GLU A 193 4.13 -12.13 18.39
C GLU A 193 2.84 -12.23 19.23
N VAL A 194 2.00 -11.21 19.14
CA VAL A 194 0.71 -11.13 19.84
C VAL A 194 -0.42 -11.54 18.89
N ASP A 195 -1.03 -12.69 19.15
CA ASP A 195 -2.29 -13.07 18.50
C ASP A 195 -3.47 -12.39 19.23
N ALA A 196 -4.24 -11.61 18.49
CA ALA A 196 -5.40 -10.89 19.01
C ALA A 196 -6.43 -11.82 19.70
N ARG A 197 -6.48 -13.10 19.32
CA ARG A 197 -7.39 -14.12 19.89
C ARG A 197 -6.91 -14.68 21.23
N THR A 198 -5.68 -14.40 21.65
CA THR A 198 -5.09 -14.90 22.89
C THR A 198 -4.31 -13.83 23.67
N MET A 199 -4.35 -12.57 23.22
CA MET A 199 -3.54 -11.48 23.78
C MET A 199 -3.73 -11.24 25.29
N ALA A 200 -4.90 -11.57 25.85
CA ALA A 200 -5.13 -11.45 27.30
C ALA A 200 -4.33 -12.48 28.13
N GLN A 201 -3.76 -13.50 27.48
CA GLN A 201 -2.93 -14.54 28.08
C GLN A 201 -1.44 -14.31 27.79
N HIS A 202 -1.11 -13.31 26.97
CA HIS A 202 0.28 -13.05 26.60
C HIS A 202 1.07 -12.63 27.86
N PRO A 203 2.25 -13.22 28.16
CA PRO A 203 2.96 -13.00 29.42
C PRO A 203 3.23 -11.52 29.76
N LEU A 204 3.49 -10.71 28.73
CA LEU A 204 3.75 -9.28 28.87
C LEU A 204 2.49 -8.41 28.97
N LEU A 205 1.30 -8.96 28.67
CA LEU A 205 0.05 -8.20 28.59
C LEU A 205 -1.00 -8.64 29.61
N GLN A 206 -0.93 -9.88 30.11
CA GLN A 206 -1.96 -10.52 30.93
C GLN A 206 -2.33 -9.80 32.24
N HIS A 207 -1.45 -8.91 32.72
CA HIS A 207 -1.68 -8.12 33.94
C HIS A 207 -2.00 -6.65 33.66
N LEU A 208 -1.96 -6.24 32.39
CA LEU A 208 -2.21 -4.85 32.00
C LEU A 208 -3.70 -4.62 31.75
N LYS A 209 -4.15 -3.42 32.15
CA LYS A 209 -5.50 -2.92 31.87
C LYS A 209 -5.41 -1.65 31.06
N PHE A 210 -6.33 -1.49 30.11
CA PHE A 210 -6.33 -0.40 29.15
C PHE A 210 -7.68 0.30 29.13
N ASP A 211 -7.66 1.63 29.07
CA ASP A 211 -8.87 2.43 28.83
C ASP A 211 -9.34 2.30 27.38
N ARG A 212 -8.43 1.97 26.46
CA ARG A 212 -8.74 1.76 25.04
C ARG A 212 -7.92 0.62 24.46
N VAL A 213 -8.60 -0.32 23.80
CA VAL A 213 -7.96 -1.39 23.02
C VAL A 213 -8.40 -1.26 21.56
N VAL A 214 -7.43 -1.12 20.65
CA VAL A 214 -7.69 -0.79 19.24
C VAL A 214 -7.23 -1.92 18.32
N TYR A 215 -8.07 -2.34 17.37
CA TYR A 215 -7.65 -3.23 16.27
C TYR A 215 -8.05 -2.65 14.92
N ASN A 216 -7.04 -2.20 14.18
CA ASN A 216 -7.21 -1.54 12.90
C ASN A 216 -7.18 -2.57 11.74
N PHE A 217 -8.29 -2.68 10.99
CA PHE A 217 -8.46 -3.60 9.86
C PHE A 217 -8.15 -5.07 10.19
N PRO A 218 -8.91 -5.70 11.12
CA PRO A 218 -8.70 -7.10 11.48
C PRO A 218 -8.85 -8.02 10.26
N HIS A 219 -7.97 -9.02 10.14
CA HIS A 219 -8.07 -10.07 9.11
C HIS A 219 -7.51 -11.41 9.63
N ALA A 220 -7.83 -12.50 8.95
CA ALA A 220 -7.38 -13.86 9.27
C ALA A 220 -6.32 -14.37 8.29
N GLY A 221 -5.81 -13.49 7.41
CA GLY A 221 -5.19 -13.90 6.15
C GLY A 221 -6.22 -14.45 5.17
N PHE A 222 -5.78 -14.84 3.97
CA PHE A 222 -6.67 -15.26 2.89
C PHE A 222 -6.41 -16.73 2.51
N ARG A 223 -7.49 -17.52 2.45
CA ARG A 223 -7.53 -18.92 2.00
C ARG A 223 -8.52 -19.12 0.84
N GLY A 224 -8.96 -18.03 0.23
CA GLY A 224 -10.00 -17.97 -0.80
C GLY A 224 -10.36 -16.52 -1.12
N ARG A 225 -11.44 -16.30 -1.88
CA ARG A 225 -11.92 -14.93 -2.14
C ARG A 225 -12.51 -14.35 -0.86
N GLU A 226 -12.35 -13.06 -0.69
CA GLU A 226 -12.83 -12.34 0.49
C GLU A 226 -14.35 -12.39 0.67
N SER A 227 -15.09 -12.64 -0.42
CA SER A 227 -16.55 -12.81 -0.43
C SER A 227 -17.00 -14.24 -0.17
N ASP A 228 -16.09 -15.22 -0.09
CA ASP A 228 -16.47 -16.61 0.16
C ASP A 228 -16.89 -16.78 1.63
N TYR A 229 -18.00 -17.49 1.86
CA TYR A 229 -18.60 -17.66 3.20
C TYR A 229 -17.58 -18.17 4.24
N PHE A 230 -16.75 -19.14 3.86
CA PHE A 230 -15.70 -19.67 4.73
C PHE A 230 -14.66 -18.59 5.13
N GLN A 231 -14.24 -17.74 4.18
CA GLN A 231 -13.30 -16.65 4.45
C GLN A 231 -13.90 -15.59 5.37
N ILE A 232 -15.19 -15.27 5.19
CA ILE A 232 -15.94 -14.37 6.06
C ILE A 232 -16.00 -14.93 7.49
N GLU A 233 -16.24 -16.23 7.66
CA GLU A 233 -16.30 -16.85 8.98
C GLU A 233 -14.94 -16.87 9.68
N LEU A 234 -13.84 -17.07 8.95
CA LEU A 234 -12.49 -16.92 9.50
C LEU A 234 -12.24 -15.50 10.03
N HIS A 235 -12.67 -14.48 9.29
CA HIS A 235 -12.58 -13.09 9.73
C HIS A 235 -13.44 -12.80 10.97
N ARG A 236 -14.69 -13.28 10.97
CA ARG A 236 -15.60 -13.18 12.12
C ARG A 236 -15.00 -13.82 13.37
N ASN A 237 -14.35 -14.98 13.24
CA ASN A 237 -13.68 -15.66 14.35
C ASN A 237 -12.49 -14.87 14.91
N VAL A 238 -11.69 -14.22 14.07
CA VAL A 238 -10.60 -13.33 14.53
C VAL A 238 -11.16 -12.13 15.28
N VAL A 239 -12.18 -11.46 14.72
CA VAL A 239 -12.80 -10.29 15.35
C VAL A 239 -13.43 -10.67 16.69
N ARG A 240 -14.22 -11.75 16.72
CA ARG A 240 -14.85 -12.24 17.95
C ARG A 240 -13.82 -12.60 19.02
N GLY A 241 -12.78 -13.35 18.65
CA GLY A 241 -11.69 -13.71 19.57
C GLY A 241 -10.96 -12.48 20.10
N PHE A 242 -10.76 -11.46 19.26
CA PHE A 242 -10.23 -10.17 19.69
C PHE A 242 -11.15 -9.47 20.68
N LEU A 243 -12.45 -9.32 20.37
CA LEU A 243 -13.44 -8.65 21.24
C LEU A 243 -13.47 -9.30 22.62
N GLN A 244 -13.48 -10.64 22.66
CA GLN A 244 -13.45 -11.43 23.89
C GLN A 244 -12.18 -11.16 24.72
N ASN A 245 -11.01 -11.13 24.10
CA ASN A 245 -9.75 -10.88 24.81
C ASN A 245 -9.60 -9.41 25.23
N ALA A 246 -9.98 -8.49 24.35
CA ALA A 246 -9.94 -7.05 24.61
C ALA A 246 -10.79 -6.70 25.83
N LYS A 247 -12.02 -7.23 25.92
CA LYS A 247 -12.92 -7.07 27.08
C LYS A 247 -12.21 -7.42 28.40
N ARG A 248 -11.47 -8.51 28.44
CA ARG A 248 -10.73 -8.96 29.64
C ARG A 248 -9.59 -8.03 30.01
N MET A 249 -9.12 -7.20 29.09
CA MET A 249 -8.02 -6.26 29.27
C MET A 249 -8.50 -4.82 29.49
N LEU A 250 -9.81 -4.55 29.52
CA LEU A 250 -10.34 -3.22 29.79
C LEU A 250 -10.30 -2.84 31.28
N THR A 251 -10.15 -1.54 31.53
CA THR A 251 -10.56 -0.89 32.79
C THR A 251 -12.09 -0.82 32.88
N ILE A 252 -12.63 -0.39 34.02
CA ILE A 252 -14.09 -0.39 34.28
C ILE A 252 -14.90 0.49 33.30
N CYS A 253 -14.26 1.52 32.73
CA CYS A 253 -14.85 2.40 31.71
C CYS A 253 -14.14 2.27 30.35
N GLY A 254 -13.44 1.15 30.12
CA GLY A 254 -12.64 0.98 28.92
C GLY A 254 -13.49 0.76 27.67
N GLU A 255 -12.94 1.13 26.52
CA GLU A 255 -13.58 1.00 25.21
C GLU A 255 -12.77 0.12 24.25
N ILE A 256 -13.47 -0.56 23.34
CA ILE A 256 -12.85 -1.30 22.23
C ILE A 256 -13.15 -0.59 20.92
N HIS A 257 -12.10 -0.33 20.15
CA HIS A 257 -12.20 0.37 18.88
C HIS A 257 -11.76 -0.56 17.74
N THR A 258 -12.62 -0.77 16.75
CA THR A 258 -12.29 -1.56 15.56
C THR A 258 -12.51 -0.76 14.30
N THR A 259 -11.50 -0.66 13.44
CA THR A 259 -11.65 -0.05 12.12
C THR A 259 -11.92 -1.14 11.10
N HIS A 260 -12.98 -1.00 10.32
CA HIS A 260 -13.38 -2.00 9.36
C HIS A 260 -14.14 -1.37 8.18
N LYS A 261 -14.16 -2.07 7.04
CA LYS A 261 -14.92 -1.63 5.85
C LYS A 261 -16.40 -1.96 6.06
N THR A 262 -17.29 -1.11 5.56
CA THR A 262 -18.74 -1.23 5.82
C THR A 262 -19.53 -1.79 4.63
N LYS A 263 -18.86 -2.11 3.51
CA LYS A 263 -19.51 -2.62 2.28
C LYS A 263 -19.37 -4.12 2.13
N HIS A 264 -20.17 -4.74 1.28
CA HIS A 264 -20.01 -6.16 0.96
C HIS A 264 -18.58 -6.49 0.48
N PRO A 265 -17.98 -7.62 0.91
CA PRO A 265 -18.52 -8.64 1.81
C PRO A 265 -18.35 -8.34 3.31
N TYR A 266 -17.65 -7.26 3.65
CA TYR A 266 -17.30 -6.87 5.01
C TYR A 266 -18.53 -6.62 5.90
N ASN A 267 -19.60 -6.03 5.38
CA ASN A 267 -20.85 -5.87 6.13
C ASN A 267 -21.40 -7.20 6.69
N MET A 268 -21.10 -8.34 6.06
CA MET A 268 -21.51 -9.67 6.55
C MET A 268 -20.75 -10.14 7.80
N TRP A 269 -19.69 -9.44 8.19
CA TRP A 269 -18.98 -9.75 9.44
C TRP A 269 -19.83 -9.39 10.65
N ASN A 270 -20.76 -8.44 10.50
CA ASN A 270 -21.71 -8.02 11.51
C ASN A 270 -21.07 -7.85 12.89
N ILE A 271 -20.09 -6.95 12.99
CA ILE A 271 -19.26 -6.77 14.19
C ILE A 271 -20.12 -6.42 15.41
N LYS A 272 -21.20 -5.66 15.21
CA LYS A 272 -22.19 -5.37 16.26
C LYS A 272 -22.77 -6.65 16.87
N LEU A 273 -23.18 -7.60 16.03
CA LEU A 273 -23.67 -8.90 16.49
C LEU A 273 -22.57 -9.69 17.22
N LEU A 274 -21.35 -9.73 16.68
CA LEU A 274 -20.23 -10.40 17.35
C LEU A 274 -19.93 -9.80 18.73
N GLY A 275 -19.99 -8.48 18.87
CA GLY A 275 -19.83 -7.80 20.16
C GLY A 275 -20.94 -8.18 21.15
N SER A 276 -22.18 -8.25 20.69
CA SER A 276 -23.30 -8.64 21.56
C SER A 276 -23.17 -10.08 22.10
N TRP A 277 -22.53 -10.98 21.37
CA TRP A 277 -22.23 -12.35 21.85
C TRP A 277 -21.18 -12.40 22.96
N GLU A 278 -20.43 -11.31 23.13
CA GLU A 278 -19.39 -11.16 24.17
C GLU A 278 -19.80 -10.12 25.23
N ASP A 279 -21.09 -9.81 25.36
CA ASP A 279 -21.67 -8.77 26.23
C ASP A 279 -21.04 -7.38 26.06
N LEU A 280 -20.74 -7.00 24.81
CA LEU A 280 -20.30 -5.65 24.47
C LEU A 280 -21.44 -4.89 23.81
N GLU A 281 -21.64 -3.65 24.25
CA GLU A 281 -22.57 -2.72 23.63
C GLU A 281 -21.83 -1.82 22.63
N LEU A 282 -22.43 -1.64 21.45
CA LEU A 282 -21.94 -0.68 20.48
C LEU A 282 -22.36 0.74 20.90
N VAL A 283 -21.40 1.50 21.41
CA VAL A 283 -21.62 2.88 21.90
C VAL A 283 -21.56 3.95 20.81
N GLY A 284 -20.99 3.64 19.64
CA GLY A 284 -20.94 4.57 18.51
C GLY A 284 -20.24 3.99 17.29
N GLU A 285 -20.60 4.53 16.12
CA GLU A 285 -19.92 4.27 14.85
C GLU A 285 -19.48 5.60 14.25
N VAL A 286 -18.19 5.70 13.92
CA VAL A 286 -17.64 6.87 13.22
C VAL A 286 -17.31 6.45 11.80
N GLU A 287 -18.09 6.95 10.85
CA GLU A 287 -17.80 6.74 9.44
C GLU A 287 -16.63 7.63 9.02
N PHE A 288 -15.57 7.02 8.47
CA PHE A 288 -14.48 7.77 7.84
C PHE A 288 -14.97 8.38 6.51
N LYS A 289 -15.63 9.53 6.59
CA LYS A 289 -16.00 10.34 5.42
C LYS A 289 -14.86 11.27 5.07
N GLN A 290 -14.15 10.97 3.99
CA GLN A 290 -13.20 11.91 3.38
C GLN A 290 -13.86 12.63 2.22
N ASN A 291 -13.93 13.96 2.30
CA ASN A 291 -14.30 14.81 1.19
C ASN A 291 -13.13 14.87 0.21
N LEU A 292 -13.34 14.40 -1.00
CA LEU A 292 -12.34 14.30 -2.05
C LEU A 292 -12.62 15.30 -3.18
N TYR A 293 -11.59 16.00 -3.61
CA TYR A 293 -11.66 16.98 -4.68
C TYR A 293 -10.64 16.67 -5.79
N PRO A 294 -10.99 15.81 -6.77
CA PRO A 294 -10.19 15.62 -7.97
C PRO A 294 -10.26 16.84 -8.88
N VAL A 295 -9.09 17.37 -9.25
CA VAL A 295 -8.95 18.63 -9.97
C VAL A 295 -8.43 18.41 -11.38
N GLY A 296 -9.05 19.08 -12.36
CA GLY A 296 -8.55 19.13 -13.74
C GLY A 296 -8.68 17.81 -14.49
N GLU A 297 -9.74 17.04 -14.23
CA GLU A 297 -10.01 15.77 -14.89
C GLU A 297 -10.19 15.96 -16.41
N GLY A 298 -9.51 15.11 -17.18
CA GLY A 298 -9.73 14.98 -18.62
C GLY A 298 -11.02 14.23 -18.90
N ASP A 299 -10.95 12.90 -19.02
CA ASP A 299 -12.12 12.06 -19.32
C ASP A 299 -12.88 11.56 -18.07
N PHE A 300 -12.52 12.04 -16.87
CA PHE A 300 -13.08 11.64 -15.57
C PHE A 300 -12.85 10.17 -15.16
N SER A 301 -12.01 9.42 -15.89
CA SER A 301 -11.77 8.00 -15.59
C SER A 301 -11.02 7.78 -14.27
N PHE A 302 -10.21 8.74 -13.81
CA PHE A 302 -9.51 8.66 -12.53
C PHE A 302 -10.49 8.78 -11.36
N SER A 303 -11.32 9.83 -11.37
CA SER A 303 -12.38 10.00 -10.38
C SER A 303 -13.33 8.80 -10.34
N LEU A 304 -13.69 8.27 -11.51
CA LEU A 304 -14.56 7.08 -11.58
C LEU A 304 -13.88 5.83 -11.01
N CYS A 305 -12.58 5.65 -11.25
CA CYS A 305 -11.81 4.57 -10.63
C CYS A 305 -11.87 4.66 -9.10
N LEU A 306 -11.66 5.85 -8.53
CA LEU A 306 -11.76 6.07 -7.09
C LEU A 306 -13.19 5.85 -6.58
N ALA A 307 -14.19 6.36 -7.28
CA ALA A 307 -15.60 6.20 -6.93
C ALA A 307 -16.02 4.73 -6.90
N ARG A 308 -15.56 3.92 -7.86
CA ARG A 308 -15.79 2.47 -7.89
C ARG A 308 -15.09 1.76 -6.74
N ALA A 309 -13.84 2.13 -6.45
CA ALA A 309 -13.09 1.56 -5.34
C ALA A 309 -13.74 1.88 -3.99
N PHE A 310 -14.27 3.08 -3.82
CA PHE A 310 -15.07 3.46 -2.65
C PHE A 310 -16.49 2.89 -2.71
N GLY A 311 -16.98 2.48 -3.88
CA GLY A 311 -18.35 2.06 -4.17
C GLY A 311 -19.38 3.18 -4.02
N THR A 312 -18.96 4.44 -3.97
CA THR A 312 -19.80 5.65 -3.87
C THR A 312 -18.92 6.87 -4.15
N ALA A 313 -19.55 7.98 -4.54
CA ALA A 313 -18.92 9.28 -4.77
C ALA A 313 -19.67 10.44 -4.10
N ILE A 314 -20.52 10.17 -3.10
CA ILE A 314 -21.30 11.22 -2.39
C ILE A 314 -20.45 12.32 -1.77
N ASN A 315 -19.23 12.00 -1.34
CA ASN A 315 -18.28 12.95 -0.75
C ASN A 315 -17.22 13.40 -1.77
N MET A 316 -17.47 13.24 -3.07
CA MET A 316 -16.52 13.57 -4.13
C MET A 316 -17.05 14.71 -5.00
N VAL A 317 -16.22 15.74 -5.16
CA VAL A 317 -16.44 16.84 -6.09
C VAL A 317 -15.39 16.74 -7.19
N ALA A 318 -15.74 16.17 -8.35
CA ALA A 318 -14.81 16.00 -9.48
C ALA A 318 -14.91 17.19 -10.44
N THR A 319 -13.78 17.75 -10.85
CA THR A 319 -13.77 18.98 -11.65
C THR A 319 -12.96 18.89 -12.93
N SER A 320 -13.34 19.68 -13.92
CA SER A 320 -12.58 19.86 -15.17
C SER A 320 -12.47 21.33 -15.55
N LEU A 321 -11.36 21.69 -16.19
CA LEU A 321 -11.24 22.98 -16.86
C LEU A 321 -12.18 23.07 -18.07
N ASP A 322 -12.27 21.98 -18.84
CA ASP A 322 -13.14 21.89 -20.00
C ASP A 322 -14.63 21.91 -19.62
N SER A 323 -15.43 22.58 -20.45
CA SER A 323 -16.89 22.48 -20.38
C SER A 323 -17.37 21.07 -20.73
N ARG A 324 -18.56 20.67 -20.27
CA ARG A 324 -19.20 19.41 -20.67
C ARG A 324 -19.26 19.22 -22.20
N ALA A 325 -19.52 20.30 -22.95
CA ALA A 325 -19.57 20.26 -24.41
C ALA A 325 -18.19 20.01 -25.03
N SER A 326 -17.12 20.60 -24.47
CA SER A 326 -15.74 20.37 -24.86
C SER A 326 -15.30 18.93 -24.57
N LEU A 327 -15.61 18.41 -23.37
CA LEU A 327 -15.31 17.03 -22.99
C LEU A 327 -15.92 16.02 -23.95
N ARG A 328 -17.19 16.21 -24.33
CA ARG A 328 -17.89 15.36 -25.31
C ARG A 328 -17.17 15.30 -26.66
N LYS A 329 -16.55 16.40 -27.09
CA LYS A 329 -15.81 16.48 -28.35
C LYS A 329 -14.41 15.90 -28.23
N LYS A 330 -13.75 16.10 -27.09
CA LYS A 330 -12.36 15.72 -26.86
C LYS A 330 -12.18 14.24 -26.50
N TYR A 331 -13.11 13.65 -25.74
CA TYR A 331 -12.93 12.32 -25.16
C TYR A 331 -14.11 11.40 -25.44
N GLY A 332 -13.85 10.26 -26.12
CA GLY A 332 -14.90 9.30 -26.46
C GLY A 332 -15.61 8.70 -25.25
N SER A 333 -14.90 8.56 -24.12
CA SER A 333 -15.44 7.92 -22.90
C SER A 333 -16.02 8.91 -21.88
N ALA A 334 -15.83 10.23 -22.05
CA ALA A 334 -16.15 11.19 -20.99
C ALA A 334 -17.64 11.18 -20.60
N LEU A 335 -18.57 11.13 -21.55
CA LEU A 335 -20.00 11.15 -21.19
C LEU A 335 -20.45 9.89 -20.43
N LYS A 336 -19.87 8.73 -20.76
CA LYS A 336 -20.13 7.48 -20.05
C LYS A 336 -19.60 7.57 -18.61
N ASN A 337 -18.36 8.03 -18.46
CA ASN A 337 -17.72 8.19 -17.15
C ASN A 337 -18.49 9.18 -16.27
N LEU A 338 -18.87 10.33 -16.84
CA LEU A 338 -19.66 11.36 -16.16
C LEU A 338 -21.03 10.85 -15.73
N LYS A 339 -21.70 10.02 -16.55
CA LYS A 339 -23.00 9.43 -16.17
C LYS A 339 -22.83 8.53 -14.95
N GLU A 340 -21.90 7.60 -15.00
CA GLU A 340 -21.68 6.64 -13.91
C GLU A 340 -21.21 7.32 -12.62
N LEU A 341 -20.35 8.34 -12.71
CA LEU A 341 -19.97 9.15 -11.56
C LEU A 341 -21.17 9.83 -10.89
N LYS A 342 -22.09 10.39 -11.68
CA LYS A 342 -23.34 10.96 -11.15
C LYS A 342 -24.21 9.89 -10.50
N ASP A 343 -24.35 8.74 -11.13
CA ASP A 343 -25.12 7.61 -10.60
C ASP A 343 -24.54 7.12 -9.25
N LEU A 344 -23.22 7.28 -9.04
CA LEU A 344 -22.53 6.98 -7.77
C LEU A 344 -22.62 8.13 -6.73
N GLY A 345 -23.24 9.25 -7.07
CA GLY A 345 -23.45 10.40 -6.19
C GLY A 345 -22.42 11.52 -6.28
N CYS A 346 -21.53 11.52 -7.29
CA CYS A 346 -20.51 12.55 -7.45
C CYS A 346 -21.11 13.91 -7.82
N THR A 347 -20.64 14.96 -7.15
CA THR A 347 -20.83 16.34 -7.62
C THR A 347 -19.81 16.65 -8.69
N ILE A 348 -20.25 17.11 -9.87
CA ILE A 348 -19.37 17.41 -11.00
C ILE A 348 -19.46 18.90 -11.32
N VAL A 349 -18.30 19.56 -11.37
CA VAL A 349 -18.18 20.99 -11.68
C VAL A 349 -17.25 21.18 -12.88
N HIS A 350 -17.68 21.97 -13.86
CA HIS A 350 -16.91 22.25 -15.08
C HIS A 350 -16.47 23.71 -15.12
N GLY A 351 -15.42 24.02 -15.88
CA GLY A 351 -14.92 25.40 -16.01
C GLY A 351 -14.06 25.84 -14.83
N VAL A 352 -13.47 24.90 -14.08
CA VAL A 352 -12.65 25.22 -12.92
C VAL A 352 -11.20 25.43 -13.34
N ASP A 353 -10.71 26.67 -13.22
CA ASP A 353 -9.30 27.02 -13.37
C ASP A 353 -8.59 26.96 -12.01
N VAL A 354 -7.49 26.22 -11.93
CA VAL A 354 -6.71 26.06 -10.70
C VAL A 354 -6.08 27.35 -10.17
N HIS A 355 -5.99 28.40 -10.98
CA HIS A 355 -5.52 29.71 -10.55
C HIS A 355 -6.59 30.52 -9.81
N THR A 356 -7.87 30.22 -10.04
CA THR A 356 -9.01 30.96 -9.49
C THR A 356 -10.03 30.04 -8.80
N MET A 357 -9.70 28.76 -8.59
CA MET A 357 -10.64 27.76 -8.07
C MET A 357 -11.18 28.08 -6.67
N LEU A 358 -10.46 28.89 -5.89
CA LEU A 358 -10.90 29.38 -4.59
C LEU A 358 -12.12 30.32 -4.70
N GLU A 359 -12.25 31.02 -5.83
CA GLU A 359 -13.29 32.02 -6.12
C GLU A 359 -14.46 31.41 -6.92
N HIS A 360 -14.41 30.12 -7.23
CA HIS A 360 -15.43 29.49 -8.05
C HIS A 360 -16.75 29.36 -7.26
N PRO A 361 -17.90 29.87 -7.74
CA PRO A 361 -19.13 29.97 -6.93
C PRO A 361 -19.71 28.63 -6.43
N LEU A 362 -19.36 27.51 -7.05
CA LEU A 362 -19.77 26.17 -6.61
C LEU A 362 -18.76 25.49 -5.66
N LEU A 363 -17.65 26.15 -5.38
CA LEU A 363 -16.54 25.65 -4.57
C LEU A 363 -16.16 26.62 -3.44
N GLU A 364 -16.65 27.85 -3.48
CA GLU A 364 -16.56 28.79 -2.38
C GLU A 364 -17.10 28.13 -1.09
N ASP A 365 -16.40 28.37 0.01
CA ASP A 365 -16.69 27.79 1.34
C ASP A 365 -16.66 26.26 1.46
N LEU A 366 -16.23 25.54 0.42
CA LEU A 366 -16.02 24.08 0.49
C LEU A 366 -14.58 23.76 0.93
N TYR A 367 -14.49 22.88 1.93
CA TYR A 367 -13.23 22.38 2.46
C TYR A 367 -13.14 20.85 2.31
N PHE A 368 -11.96 20.38 1.94
CA PHE A 368 -11.72 18.99 1.56
C PHE A 368 -10.69 18.32 2.46
N ASP A 369 -10.87 17.01 2.66
CA ASP A 369 -9.91 16.15 3.36
C ASP A 369 -8.75 15.76 2.43
N ARG A 370 -9.03 15.69 1.13
CA ARG A 370 -8.07 15.35 0.08
C ARG A 370 -8.34 16.16 -1.18
N ILE A 371 -7.34 16.90 -1.67
CA ILE A 371 -7.39 17.57 -2.98
C ILE A 371 -6.37 16.91 -3.90
N VAL A 372 -6.79 16.40 -5.05
CA VAL A 372 -5.93 15.57 -5.93
C VAL A 372 -5.76 16.24 -7.28
N PHE A 373 -4.51 16.39 -7.74
CA PHE A 373 -4.19 16.85 -9.09
C PHE A 373 -3.30 15.83 -9.81
N ASN A 374 -3.90 15.07 -10.72
CA ASN A 374 -3.28 13.89 -11.32
C ASN A 374 -2.68 14.22 -12.70
N PHE A 375 -1.36 14.09 -12.85
CA PHE A 375 -0.60 14.42 -14.06
C PHE A 375 -0.92 15.82 -14.63
N PRO A 376 -0.78 16.90 -13.84
CA PRO A 376 -1.10 18.25 -14.29
C PRO A 376 -0.27 18.66 -15.51
N HIS A 377 -0.87 19.38 -16.46
CA HIS A 377 -0.16 19.98 -17.59
C HIS A 377 -0.87 21.27 -18.06
N ALA A 378 -0.14 22.19 -18.67
CA ALA A 378 -0.60 23.53 -19.04
C ALA A 378 -0.96 23.64 -20.53
N GLY A 379 -1.26 22.50 -21.16
CA GLY A 379 -1.22 22.37 -22.63
C GLY A 379 0.18 22.58 -23.21
N PHE A 380 0.29 22.61 -24.53
CA PHE A 380 1.56 22.70 -25.26
C PHE A 380 1.62 23.88 -26.21
N THR A 381 2.54 24.80 -25.93
CA THR A 381 2.98 25.84 -26.89
C THR A 381 4.35 25.50 -27.46
N TYR A 382 5.21 24.87 -26.65
CA TYR A 382 6.53 24.39 -27.07
C TYR A 382 6.67 22.89 -26.78
N ARG A 383 7.84 22.32 -27.11
CA ARG A 383 8.15 20.91 -26.79
C ARG A 383 8.17 20.71 -25.27
N GLU A 384 7.72 19.55 -24.80
CA GLU A 384 7.68 19.18 -23.36
C GLU A 384 9.00 19.41 -22.62
N SER A 385 10.14 19.18 -23.28
CA SER A 385 11.47 19.35 -22.69
C SER A 385 12.02 20.78 -22.77
N ASP A 386 11.32 21.72 -23.43
CA ASP A 386 11.71 23.13 -23.53
C ASP A 386 11.53 23.83 -22.18
N ASP A 387 12.53 24.59 -21.73
CA ASP A 387 12.49 25.23 -20.42
C ASP A 387 11.36 26.28 -20.31
N ARG A 388 10.89 26.86 -21.43
CA ARG A 388 9.69 27.74 -21.45
C ARG A 388 8.42 26.95 -21.18
N GLN A 389 8.28 25.77 -21.77
CA GLN A 389 7.14 24.88 -21.53
C GLN A 389 7.14 24.37 -20.09
N ILE A 390 8.31 23.96 -19.59
CA ILE A 390 8.50 23.56 -18.18
C ILE A 390 8.13 24.71 -17.23
N LYS A 391 8.44 25.97 -17.57
CA LYS A 391 8.01 27.13 -16.78
C LYS A 391 6.49 27.26 -16.70
N LEU A 392 5.77 27.13 -17.82
CA LEU A 392 4.30 27.16 -17.85
C LEU A 392 3.70 26.06 -16.97
N HIS A 393 4.24 24.85 -17.06
CA HIS A 393 3.82 23.73 -16.22
C HIS A 393 4.05 23.97 -14.72
N ARG A 394 5.20 24.54 -14.36
CA ARG A 394 5.52 24.91 -12.98
C ARG A 394 4.61 26.01 -12.46
N ASP A 395 4.25 26.97 -13.31
CA ASP A 395 3.33 28.05 -12.97
C ASP A 395 1.93 27.52 -12.70
N LEU A 396 1.43 26.57 -13.52
CA LEU A 396 0.18 25.86 -13.27
C LEU A 396 0.16 25.14 -11.91
N VAL A 397 1.19 24.33 -11.63
CA VAL A 397 1.29 23.60 -10.36
C VAL A 397 1.40 24.56 -9.17
N ARG A 398 2.13 25.67 -9.33
CA ARG A 398 2.22 26.73 -8.32
C ARG A 398 0.86 27.38 -8.06
N GLY A 399 0.11 27.73 -9.11
CA GLY A 399 -1.23 28.33 -9.02
C GLY A 399 -2.20 27.41 -8.29
N PHE A 400 -2.21 26.13 -8.65
CA PHE A 400 -2.96 25.09 -7.95
C PHE A 400 -2.60 25.02 -6.47
N LEU A 401 -1.32 24.86 -6.11
CA LEU A 401 -0.88 24.77 -4.72
C LEU A 401 -1.21 26.04 -3.91
N CYS A 402 -1.16 27.21 -4.56
CA CYS A 402 -1.49 28.49 -3.93
C CYS A 402 -2.97 28.59 -3.54
N ASN A 403 -3.87 28.04 -4.36
CA ASN A 403 -5.31 28.03 -4.08
C ASN A 403 -5.70 26.85 -3.17
N ALA A 404 -5.26 25.63 -3.51
CA ALA A 404 -5.67 24.39 -2.84
C ALA A 404 -5.39 24.41 -1.34
N LYS A 405 -4.30 25.04 -0.89
CA LYS A 405 -3.94 25.10 0.54
C LYS A 405 -5.00 25.79 1.42
N PHE A 406 -5.81 26.68 0.84
CA PHE A 406 -6.88 27.39 1.56
C PHE A 406 -8.22 26.65 1.51
N MET A 407 -8.31 25.57 0.73
CA MET A 407 -9.49 24.72 0.61
C MET A 407 -9.34 23.40 1.39
N LEU A 408 -8.31 23.31 2.24
CA LEU A 408 -8.03 22.16 3.09
C LEU A 408 -8.76 22.28 4.43
N LYS A 409 -9.33 21.18 4.90
CA LYS A 409 -9.65 21.02 6.33
C LYS A 409 -8.37 20.88 7.15
N LYS A 410 -8.47 21.07 8.47
CA LYS A 410 -7.35 20.84 9.39
C LYS A 410 -6.83 19.40 9.26
N GLY A 411 -5.53 19.24 8.98
CA GLY A 411 -4.90 17.92 8.82
C GLY A 411 -5.21 17.21 7.49
N ALA A 412 -5.80 17.91 6.53
CA ALA A 412 -6.04 17.42 5.18
C ALA A 412 -4.77 17.44 4.32
N GLU A 413 -4.85 16.81 3.15
CA GLU A 413 -3.70 16.66 2.25
C GLU A 413 -3.99 17.07 0.81
N ILE A 414 -2.99 17.64 0.15
CA ILE A 414 -2.91 17.85 -1.29
C ILE A 414 -2.07 16.74 -1.90
N HIS A 415 -2.60 16.05 -2.91
CA HIS A 415 -1.94 14.95 -3.60
C HIS A 415 -1.65 15.37 -5.03
N ILE A 416 -0.39 15.30 -5.46
CA ILE A 416 0.00 15.54 -6.84
C ILE A 416 0.70 14.31 -7.39
N THR A 417 0.12 13.67 -8.39
CA THR A 417 0.77 12.58 -9.12
C THR A 417 1.50 13.14 -10.32
N HIS A 418 2.79 12.84 -10.45
CA HIS A 418 3.57 13.31 -11.58
C HIS A 418 4.76 12.40 -11.91
N LYS A 419 5.24 12.51 -13.14
CA LYS A 419 6.46 11.84 -13.58
C LYS A 419 7.69 12.41 -12.87
N THR A 420 8.65 11.54 -12.57
CA THR A 420 9.83 11.88 -11.78
C THR A 420 11.13 11.87 -12.58
N ALA A 421 11.17 11.21 -13.74
CA ALA A 421 12.32 11.22 -14.64
C ALA A 421 12.45 12.55 -15.42
N HIS A 422 13.61 12.80 -16.02
CA HIS A 422 13.80 13.96 -16.91
C HIS A 422 12.86 13.88 -18.14
N PRO A 423 12.30 15.01 -18.64
CA PRO A 423 12.46 16.40 -18.18
C PRO A 423 11.56 16.76 -16.98
N PHE A 424 10.64 15.89 -16.59
CA PHE A 424 9.62 16.13 -15.57
C PHE A 424 10.21 16.43 -14.18
N SER A 425 11.36 15.86 -13.85
CA SER A 425 12.12 16.20 -12.63
C SER A 425 12.40 17.70 -12.48
N LYS A 426 12.60 18.44 -13.58
CA LYS A 426 12.84 19.90 -13.59
C LYS A 426 11.64 20.70 -13.08
N TRP A 427 10.45 20.11 -12.99
CA TRP A 427 9.28 20.78 -12.45
C TRP A 427 9.43 21.04 -10.94
N ASN A 428 10.24 20.24 -10.23
CA ASN A 428 10.57 20.43 -8.82
C ASN A 428 9.32 20.71 -7.96
N ILE A 429 8.35 19.79 -8.01
CA ILE A 429 7.06 19.90 -7.32
C ILE A 429 7.27 20.11 -5.81
N LYS A 430 8.20 19.36 -5.20
CA LYS A 430 8.58 19.53 -3.78
C LYS A 430 9.00 20.96 -3.46
N GLY A 431 9.83 21.57 -4.32
CA GLY A 431 10.26 22.95 -4.17
C GLY A 431 9.14 23.98 -4.39
N LEU A 432 8.20 23.69 -5.31
CA LEU A 432 7.00 24.53 -5.50
C LEU A 432 6.10 24.51 -4.27
N ALA A 433 5.82 23.33 -3.72
CA ALA A 433 5.04 23.16 -2.49
C ALA A 433 5.69 23.85 -1.29
N LYS A 434 7.00 23.68 -1.09
CA LYS A 434 7.73 24.36 0.00
C LYS A 434 7.59 25.88 -0.06
N ARG A 435 7.61 26.49 -1.26
CA ARG A 435 7.39 27.94 -1.44
C ARG A 435 5.96 28.39 -1.14
N GLN A 436 5.01 27.47 -1.10
CA GLN A 436 3.61 27.73 -0.73
C GLN A 436 3.31 27.41 0.74
N SER A 437 4.34 27.20 1.57
CA SER A 437 4.20 26.78 2.98
C SER A 437 3.48 25.45 3.13
N LEU A 438 3.77 24.50 2.23
CA LEU A 438 3.28 23.13 2.29
C LEU A 438 4.44 22.18 2.61
N LEU A 439 4.19 21.23 3.52
CA LEU A 439 5.13 20.20 3.96
C LEU A 439 4.89 18.92 3.17
N LEU A 440 5.96 18.32 2.63
CA LEU A 440 5.89 16.97 2.07
C LEU A 440 5.76 15.97 3.22
N VAL A 441 4.63 15.27 3.27
CA VAL A 441 4.33 14.23 4.27
C VAL A 441 4.79 12.87 3.77
N GLU A 442 4.49 12.56 2.52
CA GLU A 442 4.83 11.28 1.91
C GLU A 442 5.05 11.42 0.39
N GLU A 443 5.87 10.52 -0.15
CA GLU A 443 6.02 10.27 -1.58
C GLU A 443 5.80 8.77 -1.83
N ASP A 444 4.84 8.48 -2.70
CA ASP A 444 4.42 7.12 -3.06
C ASP A 444 4.62 6.86 -4.54
N GLU A 445 5.16 5.72 -4.92
CA GLU A 445 5.32 5.40 -6.34
C GLU A 445 3.95 5.15 -6.98
N PHE A 446 3.69 5.75 -8.14
CA PHE A 446 2.42 5.57 -8.82
C PHE A 446 2.50 4.41 -9.80
N TYR A 447 1.55 3.49 -9.69
CA TYR A 447 1.42 2.34 -10.59
C TYR A 447 0.04 2.32 -11.23
N LEU A 448 -0.01 2.48 -12.56
CA LEU A 448 -1.28 2.55 -13.30
C LEU A 448 -2.20 1.34 -13.04
N HIS A 449 -1.63 0.13 -12.92
CA HIS A 449 -2.40 -1.10 -12.72
C HIS A 449 -3.16 -1.15 -11.38
N LEU A 450 -2.81 -0.29 -10.42
CA LEU A 450 -3.55 -0.15 -9.15
C LEU A 450 -4.84 0.68 -9.31
N TYR A 451 -5.06 1.28 -10.48
CA TYR A 451 -6.22 2.13 -10.78
C TYR A 451 -7.04 1.51 -11.92
N PRO A 452 -7.74 0.38 -11.68
CA PRO A 452 -8.48 -0.31 -12.72
C PRO A 452 -9.58 0.57 -13.33
N GLY A 453 -9.54 0.72 -14.65
CA GLY A 453 -10.47 1.55 -15.41
C GLY A 453 -10.08 3.02 -15.52
N TYR A 454 -8.99 3.47 -14.88
CA TYR A 454 -8.37 4.76 -15.16
C TYR A 454 -7.64 4.71 -16.51
N SER A 455 -7.87 5.74 -17.34
CA SER A 455 -7.16 5.95 -18.60
C SER A 455 -6.51 7.32 -18.57
N ASN A 456 -5.17 7.37 -18.57
CA ASN A 456 -4.46 8.64 -18.61
C ASN A 456 -4.57 9.26 -20.01
N LYS A 457 -4.83 10.58 -20.08
CA LYS A 457 -5.12 11.30 -21.33
C LYS A 457 -4.13 12.45 -21.54
N LYS A 458 -3.72 12.69 -22.79
CA LYS A 458 -2.81 13.79 -23.17
C LYS A 458 -3.39 15.18 -22.89
N GLY A 459 -4.72 15.31 -22.89
CA GLY A 459 -5.40 16.52 -22.41
C GLY A 459 -5.42 17.71 -23.37
N ASP A 460 -4.50 17.76 -24.34
CA ASP A 460 -4.35 18.88 -25.26
C ASP A 460 -4.20 18.46 -26.73
N GLY A 461 -4.58 19.37 -27.64
CA GLY A 461 -4.49 19.19 -29.09
C GLY A 461 -5.47 18.17 -29.68
N ARG A 462 -5.26 17.84 -30.96
CA ARG A 462 -6.09 16.89 -31.73
C ARG A 462 -6.04 15.45 -31.18
N ASN A 463 -4.99 15.14 -30.43
CA ASN A 463 -4.75 13.82 -29.83
C ASN A 463 -5.05 13.82 -28.32
N SER A 464 -5.90 14.73 -27.85
CA SER A 464 -6.22 14.87 -26.43
C SER A 464 -6.75 13.57 -25.79
N ASP A 465 -7.48 12.74 -26.54
CA ASP A 465 -8.00 11.44 -26.07
C ASP A 465 -6.97 10.29 -26.04
N GLU A 466 -5.79 10.48 -26.64
CA GLU A 466 -4.76 9.47 -26.61
C GLU A 466 -4.06 9.41 -25.25
N SER A 467 -3.55 8.23 -24.89
CA SER A 467 -2.72 8.05 -23.71
C SER A 467 -1.30 8.56 -23.92
N PHE A 468 -0.61 8.84 -22.82
CA PHE A 468 0.82 9.13 -22.80
C PHE A 468 1.61 8.04 -22.04
N PRO A 469 2.90 7.83 -22.32
CA PRO A 469 3.74 6.93 -21.54
C PRO A 469 3.91 7.46 -20.11
N ILE A 470 3.53 6.68 -19.11
CA ILE A 470 3.58 7.11 -17.70
C ILE A 470 5.03 7.14 -17.18
N GLY A 471 5.82 6.08 -17.42
CA GLY A 471 7.22 6.00 -16.94
C GLY A 471 7.33 6.01 -15.42
N GLU A 472 8.50 6.41 -14.90
CA GLU A 472 8.70 6.62 -13.47
C GLU A 472 7.86 7.80 -12.98
N CYS A 473 7.02 7.57 -11.97
CA CYS A 473 6.12 8.57 -11.43
C CYS A 473 5.81 8.31 -9.95
N SER A 474 5.52 9.39 -9.24
CA SER A 474 5.18 9.38 -7.82
C SER A 474 3.96 10.25 -7.55
N THR A 475 3.22 9.91 -6.52
CA THR A 475 2.24 10.77 -5.85
C THR A 475 2.92 11.45 -4.67
N PHE A 476 2.97 12.77 -4.69
CA PHE A 476 3.49 13.61 -3.61
C PHE A 476 2.32 14.08 -2.75
N MET A 477 2.40 13.85 -1.44
CA MET A 477 1.35 14.18 -0.48
C MET A 477 1.85 15.33 0.40
N PHE A 478 1.09 16.43 0.41
CA PHE A 478 1.45 17.66 1.11
C PHE A 478 0.39 18.06 2.12
N MET A 479 0.81 18.62 3.25
CA MET A 479 -0.09 19.24 4.23
C MET A 479 0.27 20.70 4.47
N SER A 480 -0.67 21.48 5.03
CA SER A 480 -0.38 22.84 5.50
C SER A 480 0.74 22.83 6.54
N TYR A 481 1.71 23.73 6.41
CA TYR A 481 2.78 23.89 7.40
C TYR A 481 2.22 24.22 8.79
N PHE A 482 1.12 24.96 8.86
CA PHE A 482 0.48 25.39 10.10
C PHE A 482 -0.33 24.28 10.78
N ASP A 483 -0.68 23.22 10.04
CA ASP A 483 -1.34 22.02 10.58
C ASP A 483 -0.36 20.99 11.12
N ARG A 484 0.94 21.34 11.19
CA ARG A 484 1.95 20.46 11.79
C ARG A 484 1.50 20.11 13.21
N PRO A 485 1.49 18.83 13.60
CA PRO A 485 1.37 18.47 15.01
C PRO A 485 2.48 19.18 15.78
N LEU A 486 2.11 20.18 16.59
CA LEU A 486 3.06 20.96 17.36
C LEU A 486 3.80 20.01 18.32
N GLN A 487 5.08 19.76 18.09
CA GLN A 487 5.98 19.39 19.17
C GLN A 487 6.09 20.63 20.07
N ASN A 488 5.38 20.59 21.20
CA ASN A 488 5.28 21.65 22.22
C ASN A 488 4.62 22.95 21.75
N HIS A 489 3.35 23.14 22.12
CA HIS A 489 2.89 24.05 23.18
C HIS A 489 1.47 23.62 23.58
N ALA A 490 1.10 23.91 24.83
CA ALA A 490 -0.04 23.37 25.57
C ALA A 490 -1.36 23.22 24.80
N ILE A 491 -1.95 22.03 24.92
CA ILE A 491 -3.38 21.72 25.07
C ILE A 491 -4.34 22.83 24.61
N GLU A 492 -4.91 22.69 23.42
CA GLU A 492 -6.28 23.12 23.16
C GLU A 492 -7.18 21.89 23.00
N LYS A 493 -7.88 21.62 24.09
CA LYS A 493 -9.02 20.72 24.21
C LYS A 493 -10.16 21.27 23.34
N THR A 494 -10.37 20.73 22.15
CA THR A 494 -11.65 20.89 21.44
C THR A 494 -11.86 19.69 20.56
N PHE A 495 -12.35 18.58 21.15
CA PHE A 495 -13.18 17.55 20.52
C PHE A 495 -13.76 16.53 21.53
N TRP A 496 -13.79 16.85 22.84
CA TRP A 496 -14.15 15.89 23.91
C TRP A 496 -15.16 16.39 24.95
N TYR A 497 -15.96 17.42 24.66
CA TYR A 497 -17.11 17.74 25.51
C TYR A 497 -18.29 18.14 24.64
N ASP A 498 -19.25 17.23 24.50
CA ASP A 498 -20.67 17.52 24.41
C ASP A 498 -21.45 16.23 24.69
N LEU A 499 -21.60 15.91 25.98
CA LEU A 499 -22.77 15.20 26.46
C LEU A 499 -23.26 15.94 27.72
N PRO A 500 -24.55 16.30 27.80
CA PRO A 500 -25.11 17.00 28.95
C PRO A 500 -25.21 16.07 30.18
N VAL A 501 -25.20 16.74 31.34
CA VAL A 501 -25.23 16.25 32.73
C VAL A 501 -26.08 15.00 32.96
#